data_AF-A0A6A4L9L2-F1
#
_entry.id   AF-A0A6A4L9L2-F1
#
_cell.length_a   1.000
_cell.length_b   1.000
_cell.length_c   1.000
_cell.angle_alpha   90.00
_cell.angle_beta   90.00
_cell.angle_gamma   90.00
#
_symmetry.space_group_name_H-M   'P 1'
#
loop_
_entity.id
_entity.type
_entity.pdbx_description
1 polymer ?
#
loop_
_entity_poly.entity_id
_entity_poly.type
_entity_poly.pdbx_seq_one_letter_code
_entity_poly.pdbx_strand_id
1 'polypeptide(L)'
;MAPLFVLLGLLPLAFAGHDYGQALTKSILYFEAQRSGYLPSTQRVQWRSNSGLDDGKANGVGDGDSDHYCWQRPEDMTTSRQAYRIDANHPGSDLAGETAAAMAAASIVFSHSNPSYANELLTHAQQLFEFADKYRGKYDSSITVAQKYYQSVSGYFVR
;
A
#
# COMPACT_ATOMS: atom_id res chain seq x y z
N MET A 1 -72.43 7.66 -11.58
CA MET A 1 -71.53 7.03 -10.58
C MET A 1 -70.41 6.36 -11.34
N ALA A 2 -69.19 6.90 -11.31
CA ALA A 2 -68.03 6.33 -12.01
C ALA A 2 -67.30 5.37 -11.05
N PRO A 3 -66.88 4.16 -11.48
CA PRO A 3 -66.18 3.25 -10.60
C PRO A 3 -64.73 3.71 -10.44
N LEU A 4 -64.31 3.82 -9.19
CA LEU A 4 -62.95 4.12 -8.79
C LEU A 4 -62.09 2.88 -9.05
N PHE A 5 -61.36 2.85 -10.17
CA PHE A 5 -60.29 1.87 -10.39
C PHE A 5 -59.14 2.19 -9.43
N VAL A 6 -59.01 1.41 -8.36
CA VAL A 6 -57.83 1.44 -7.48
C VAL A 6 -56.67 0.84 -8.29
N LEU A 7 -55.83 1.72 -8.85
CA LEU A 7 -54.52 1.35 -9.37
C LEU A 7 -53.66 0.97 -8.15
N LEU A 8 -53.68 -0.31 -7.77
CA LEU A 8 -52.70 -0.86 -6.86
C LEU A 8 -51.36 -0.89 -7.61
N GLY A 9 -50.67 0.24 -7.59
CA GLY A 9 -49.35 0.38 -8.19
C GLY A 9 -48.43 -0.70 -7.63
N LEU A 10 -47.91 -1.53 -8.52
CA LEU A 10 -46.71 -2.33 -8.32
C LEU A 10 -45.58 -1.36 -7.95
N LEU A 11 -45.46 -1.02 -6.66
CA LEU A 11 -44.21 -0.50 -6.14
C LEU A 11 -43.20 -1.64 -6.31
N PRO A 12 -42.15 -1.47 -7.12
CA PRO A 12 -41.05 -2.41 -7.05
C PRO A 12 -40.53 -2.31 -5.61
N LEU A 13 -40.60 -3.41 -4.87
CA LEU A 13 -39.76 -3.60 -3.71
C LEU A 13 -38.32 -3.46 -4.21
N ALA A 14 -37.79 -2.23 -4.16
CA ALA A 14 -36.40 -1.98 -4.44
C ALA A 14 -35.61 -2.73 -3.37
N PHE A 15 -35.09 -3.89 -3.73
CA PHE A 15 -34.09 -4.58 -2.94
C PHE A 15 -32.85 -3.67 -2.95
N ALA A 16 -32.75 -2.82 -1.93
CA ALA A 16 -31.61 -1.94 -1.72
C ALA A 16 -30.42 -2.77 -1.17
N GLY A 17 -29.91 -3.69 -1.99
CA GLY A 17 -28.65 -4.36 -1.73
C GLY A 17 -27.47 -3.47 -2.10
N HIS A 18 -26.35 -3.58 -1.38
CA HIS A 18 -25.12 -2.91 -1.77
C HIS A 18 -24.53 -3.55 -3.04
N ASP A 19 -24.07 -2.73 -3.99
CA ASP A 19 -23.29 -3.20 -5.13
C ASP A 19 -21.81 -3.37 -4.74
N TYR A 20 -21.47 -4.57 -4.28
CA TYR A 20 -20.10 -4.92 -3.90
C TYR A 20 -19.13 -4.94 -5.08
N GLY A 21 -19.62 -5.19 -6.31
CA GLY A 21 -18.79 -5.13 -7.51
C GLY A 21 -18.30 -3.71 -7.80
N GLN A 22 -19.20 -2.74 -7.67
CA GLN A 22 -18.85 -1.33 -7.74
C GLN A 22 -17.92 -0.91 -6.59
N ALA A 23 -18.19 -1.37 -5.37
CA ALA A 23 -17.35 -1.06 -4.21
C ALA A 23 -15.91 -1.56 -4.41
N LEU A 24 -15.73 -2.81 -4.85
CA LEU A 24 -14.42 -3.38 -5.16
C LEU A 24 -13.71 -2.62 -6.29
N THR A 25 -14.44 -2.28 -7.35
CA THR A 25 -13.88 -1.49 -8.47
C THR A 25 -13.33 -0.15 -8.00
N LYS A 26 -14.07 0.55 -7.13
CA LYS A 26 -13.62 1.81 -6.52
C LYS A 26 -12.43 1.61 -5.59
N SER A 27 -12.37 0.50 -4.85
CA SER A 27 -11.21 0.15 -4.02
C SER A 27 -9.93 -0.01 -4.85
N ILE A 28 -10.01 -0.59 -6.05
CA ILE A 28 -8.86 -0.71 -6.95
C ILE A 28 -8.43 0.67 -7.47
N LEU A 29 -9.39 1.52 -7.84
CA LEU A 29 -9.09 2.90 -8.26
C LEU A 29 -8.45 3.73 -7.14
N TYR A 30 -8.82 3.48 -5.88
CA TYR A 30 -8.14 4.07 -4.73
C TYR A 30 -6.66 3.69 -4.70
N PHE A 31 -6.30 2.42 -4.87
CA PHE A 31 -4.88 2.02 -4.95
C PHE A 31 -4.14 2.64 -6.15
N GLU A 32 -4.79 2.81 -7.30
CA GLU A 32 -4.20 3.57 -8.42
C GLU A 32 -3.97 5.04 -8.08
N ALA A 33 -4.87 5.63 -7.30
CA ALA A 33 -4.78 6.99 -6.80
C ALA A 33 -3.73 7.17 -5.69
N GLN A 34 -3.18 6.09 -5.13
CA GLN A 34 -2.09 6.11 -4.13
C GLN A 34 -0.69 5.82 -4.72
N ARG A 35 -0.57 5.54 -6.03
CA ARG A 35 0.73 5.28 -6.69
C ARG A 35 1.68 6.48 -6.54
N SER A 36 2.97 6.24 -6.29
CA SER A 36 4.04 7.25 -6.41
C SER A 36 4.99 6.86 -7.55
N GLY A 37 5.90 7.74 -7.95
CA GLY A 37 6.84 7.52 -9.05
C GLY A 37 6.26 7.83 -10.42
N TYR A 38 6.82 7.19 -11.45
CA TYR A 38 6.28 7.26 -12.81
C TYR A 38 4.96 6.48 -12.91
N LEU A 39 3.91 7.16 -13.36
CA LEU A 39 2.62 6.54 -13.62
C LEU A 39 2.64 5.85 -15.01
N PRO A 40 2.06 4.65 -15.13
CA PRO A 40 1.97 3.97 -16.42
C PRO A 40 1.05 4.74 -17.38
N SER A 41 1.29 4.63 -18.68
CA SER A 41 0.44 5.25 -19.72
C SER A 41 -1.02 4.74 -19.70
N THR A 42 -1.28 3.61 -19.04
CA THR A 42 -2.59 3.00 -18.85
C THR A 42 -3.30 3.44 -17.56
N GLN A 43 -2.76 4.41 -16.82
CA GLN A 43 -3.35 4.94 -15.59
C GLN A 43 -4.78 5.46 -15.85
N ARG A 44 -5.74 5.08 -15.00
CA ARG A 44 -7.14 5.50 -15.15
C ARG A 44 -7.45 6.79 -14.39
N VAL A 45 -6.76 7.02 -13.28
CA VAL A 45 -6.93 8.19 -12.40
C VAL A 45 -6.20 9.40 -12.98
N GLN A 46 -6.88 10.16 -13.86
CA GLN A 46 -6.27 11.24 -14.67
C GLN A 46 -5.86 12.50 -13.89
N TRP A 47 -6.36 12.69 -12.67
CA TRP A 47 -6.00 13.84 -11.83
C TRP A 47 -4.68 13.63 -11.07
N ARG A 48 -4.03 12.46 -11.21
CA ARG A 48 -2.71 12.15 -10.65
C ARG A 48 -1.61 12.33 -11.70
N SER A 49 -0.45 12.79 -11.25
CA SER A 49 0.76 12.97 -12.07
C SER A 49 1.96 12.21 -11.49
N ASN A 50 3.04 12.11 -12.28
CA ASN A 50 4.33 11.61 -11.83
C ASN A 50 4.83 12.41 -10.61
N SER A 51 5.29 11.73 -9.57
CA SER A 51 5.69 12.37 -8.29
C SER A 51 6.78 11.55 -7.60
N GLY A 52 7.53 12.12 -6.65
CA GLY A 52 8.58 11.40 -5.91
C GLY A 52 9.72 10.85 -6.79
N LEU A 53 10.04 11.52 -7.90
CA LEU A 53 11.01 11.03 -8.89
C LEU A 53 12.47 11.05 -8.40
N ASP A 54 12.72 11.71 -7.28
CA ASP A 54 14.02 11.81 -6.63
C ASP A 54 14.13 10.92 -5.38
N ASP A 55 13.09 10.13 -5.06
CA ASP A 55 13.07 9.23 -3.91
C ASP A 55 14.26 8.25 -3.98
N GLY A 56 14.99 8.11 -2.87
CA GLY A 56 16.18 7.24 -2.78
C GLY A 56 17.50 7.87 -3.22
N LYS A 57 17.51 9.12 -3.73
CA LYS A 57 18.75 9.87 -3.97
C LYS A 57 19.33 10.40 -2.65
N ALA A 58 20.65 10.54 -2.57
CA ALA A 58 21.39 10.86 -1.34
C ALA A 58 21.11 12.25 -0.73
N ASN A 59 20.31 13.10 -1.38
CA ASN A 59 20.13 14.50 -1.00
C ASN A 59 18.87 14.73 -0.15
N GLY A 60 19.07 14.67 1.16
CA GLY A 60 18.30 15.41 2.16
C GLY A 60 17.53 14.54 3.16
N VAL A 61 17.15 15.18 4.28
CA VAL A 61 16.33 14.64 5.37
C VAL A 61 14.85 14.87 5.09
N GLY A 62 14.16 13.84 4.64
CA GLY A 62 12.70 13.80 4.59
C GLY A 62 12.18 13.00 5.75
N ASP A 63 11.54 13.68 6.68
CA ASP A 63 10.82 13.06 7.78
C ASP A 63 9.32 13.36 7.64
N GLY A 64 8.50 12.59 8.36
CA GLY A 64 7.05 12.75 8.29
C GLY A 64 6.54 14.11 8.80
N ASP A 65 7.30 14.89 9.58
CA ASP A 65 6.82 16.21 10.02
C ASP A 65 6.86 17.19 8.85
N SER A 66 7.97 17.18 8.09
CA SER A 66 8.11 18.00 6.89
C SER A 66 7.07 17.67 5.82
N ASP A 67 6.79 16.37 5.64
CA ASP A 67 5.79 15.86 4.71
C ASP A 67 4.36 16.26 5.15
N HIS A 68 4.01 16.07 6.43
CA HIS A 68 2.68 16.38 6.93
C HIS A 68 2.38 17.89 7.05
N TYR A 69 3.40 18.74 7.16
CA TYR A 69 3.24 20.20 7.08
C TYR A 69 2.99 20.68 5.64
N CYS A 70 3.25 19.82 4.66
CA CYS A 70 3.23 20.15 3.25
C CYS A 70 1.86 19.84 2.60
N TRP A 71 0.98 20.84 2.55
CA TRP A 71 -0.30 20.70 1.86
C TRP A 71 -0.22 21.14 0.40
N GLN A 72 0.16 20.22 -0.48
CA GLN A 72 0.22 20.47 -1.93
C GLN A 72 0.01 19.20 -2.76
N ARG A 73 0.00 19.34 -4.10
CA ARG A 73 0.01 18.18 -4.99
C ARG A 73 1.36 17.46 -4.90
N PRO A 74 1.40 16.12 -4.97
CA PRO A 74 2.62 15.35 -4.79
C PRO A 74 3.67 15.61 -5.88
N GLU A 75 3.28 16.01 -7.08
CA GLU A 75 4.20 16.41 -8.16
C GLU A 75 4.89 17.76 -7.92
N ASP A 76 4.35 18.60 -7.04
CA ASP A 76 4.91 19.92 -6.69
C ASP A 76 5.75 19.85 -5.40
N MET A 77 5.88 18.68 -4.79
CA MET A 77 6.60 18.51 -3.54
C MET A 77 8.10 18.76 -3.69
N THR A 78 8.58 19.74 -2.93
CA THR A 78 10.01 20.10 -2.82
C THR A 78 10.57 19.76 -1.44
N THR A 79 9.76 19.19 -0.54
CA THR A 79 10.24 18.67 0.72
C THR A 79 11.24 17.57 0.45
N SER A 80 12.24 17.45 1.32
CA SER A 80 13.18 16.35 1.21
C SER A 80 12.48 15.02 1.52
N ARG A 81 12.97 13.90 0.95
CA ARG A 81 12.36 12.57 1.01
C ARG A 81 13.42 11.50 1.29
N GLN A 82 14.00 11.57 2.49
CA GLN A 82 15.05 10.65 2.93
C GLN A 82 14.55 9.20 2.92
N ALA A 83 15.36 8.31 2.36
CA ALA A 83 15.18 6.89 2.52
C ALA A 83 15.81 6.42 3.85
N TYR A 84 15.02 5.72 4.65
CA TYR A 84 15.50 4.97 5.81
C TYR A 84 15.52 3.48 5.47
N ARG A 85 16.40 2.73 6.13
CA ARG A 85 16.52 1.28 5.93
C ARG A 85 16.81 0.56 7.24
N ILE A 86 16.52 -0.72 7.25
CA ILE A 86 17.01 -1.67 8.25
C ILE A 86 18.21 -2.42 7.69
N ASP A 87 19.11 -2.84 8.57
CA ASP A 87 20.27 -3.68 8.25
C ASP A 87 20.64 -4.56 9.45
N ALA A 88 21.75 -5.32 9.36
CA ALA A 88 22.15 -6.23 10.42
C ALA A 88 22.47 -5.52 11.75
N ASN A 89 22.88 -4.26 11.72
CA ASN A 89 23.17 -3.46 12.91
C ASN A 89 21.94 -2.68 13.40
N HIS A 90 20.99 -2.42 12.50
CA HIS A 90 19.72 -1.76 12.77
C HIS A 90 18.56 -2.64 12.27
N PRO A 91 18.23 -3.75 12.97
CA PRO A 91 17.27 -4.74 12.51
C PRO A 91 15.82 -4.27 12.52
N GLY A 92 14.95 -5.03 11.85
CA GLY A 92 13.50 -4.81 11.85
C GLY A 92 12.75 -6.05 11.38
N SER A 93 12.62 -7.03 12.26
CA SER A 93 12.03 -8.34 11.99
C SER A 93 10.55 -8.28 11.63
N ASP A 94 9.81 -7.35 12.23
CA ASP A 94 8.42 -7.07 11.90
C ASP A 94 8.28 -6.53 10.47
N LEU A 95 9.02 -5.46 10.13
CA LEU A 95 9.00 -4.87 8.79
C LEU A 95 9.48 -5.86 7.71
N ALA A 96 10.60 -6.53 7.96
CA ALA A 96 11.16 -7.51 7.03
C ALA A 96 10.23 -8.74 6.89
N GLY A 97 9.66 -9.23 8.00
CA GLY A 97 8.75 -10.37 8.01
C GLY A 97 7.45 -10.10 7.27
N GLU A 98 6.83 -8.94 7.46
CA GLU A 98 5.61 -8.55 6.74
C GLU A 98 5.89 -8.36 5.24
N THR A 99 7.04 -7.77 4.89
CA THR A 99 7.46 -7.64 3.47
C THR A 99 7.68 -9.01 2.84
N ALA A 100 8.32 -9.94 3.57
CA ALA A 100 8.49 -11.32 3.13
C ALA A 100 7.13 -12.00 2.90
N ALA A 101 6.18 -11.84 3.83
CA ALA A 101 4.84 -12.39 3.70
C ALA A 101 4.10 -11.83 2.48
N ALA A 102 4.19 -10.52 2.24
CA ALA A 102 3.58 -9.87 1.08
C ALA A 102 4.16 -10.40 -0.25
N MET A 103 5.49 -10.55 -0.35
CA MET A 103 6.15 -11.08 -1.54
C MET A 103 5.82 -12.57 -1.76
N ALA A 104 5.79 -13.37 -0.69
CA ALA A 104 5.40 -14.78 -0.76
C ALA A 104 3.93 -14.94 -1.19
N ALA A 105 3.01 -14.13 -0.68
CA ALA A 105 1.62 -14.16 -1.12
C ALA A 105 1.47 -13.72 -2.58
N ALA A 106 2.19 -12.67 -3.00
CA ALA A 106 2.17 -12.18 -4.37
C ALA A 106 2.74 -13.22 -5.37
N SER A 107 3.77 -13.99 -4.99
CA SER A 107 4.32 -15.03 -5.86
C SER A 107 3.28 -16.10 -6.24
N ILE A 108 2.37 -16.43 -5.32
CA ILE A 108 1.25 -17.35 -5.59
C ILE A 108 0.31 -16.75 -6.65
N VAL A 109 -0.03 -15.46 -6.52
CA VAL A 109 -0.90 -14.76 -7.48
C VAL A 109 -0.30 -14.73 -8.89
N PHE A 110 1.02 -14.53 -9.00
CA PHE A 110 1.71 -14.48 -10.29
C PHE A 110 2.16 -15.83 -10.84
N SER A 111 2.05 -16.91 -10.07
CA SER A 111 2.58 -18.24 -10.40
C SER A 111 2.26 -18.73 -11.81
N HIS A 112 1.05 -18.48 -12.30
CA HIS A 112 0.60 -18.91 -13.63
C HIS A 112 0.79 -17.84 -14.72
N SER A 113 0.56 -16.57 -14.40
CA SER A 113 0.56 -15.48 -15.39
C SER A 113 1.97 -14.95 -15.69
N ASN A 114 2.87 -15.01 -14.71
CA ASN A 114 4.27 -14.62 -14.86
C ASN A 114 5.17 -15.44 -13.91
N PRO A 115 5.49 -16.71 -14.29
CA PRO A 115 6.27 -17.60 -13.43
C PRO A 115 7.66 -17.07 -13.09
N SER A 116 8.29 -16.32 -14.00
CA SER A 116 9.61 -15.72 -13.76
C SER A 116 9.55 -14.70 -12.63
N TYR A 117 8.55 -13.82 -12.65
CA TYR A 117 8.38 -12.82 -11.60
C TYR A 117 7.93 -13.45 -10.28
N ALA A 118 7.08 -14.48 -10.32
CA ALA A 118 6.72 -15.25 -9.14
C ALA A 118 7.95 -15.84 -8.44
N ASN A 119 8.88 -16.43 -9.20
CA ASN A 119 10.12 -16.98 -8.64
C ASN A 119 11.03 -15.90 -8.04
N GLU A 120 11.12 -14.73 -8.67
CA GLU A 120 11.86 -13.59 -8.15
C GLU A 120 11.27 -13.10 -6.81
N LEU A 121 9.96 -12.94 -6.74
CA LEU A 121 9.25 -12.58 -5.50
C LEU A 121 9.48 -13.60 -4.39
N LEU A 122 9.37 -14.89 -4.68
CA LEU A 122 9.56 -15.95 -3.69
C LEU A 122 11.02 -15.99 -3.19
N THR A 123 11.99 -15.78 -4.07
CA THR A 123 13.41 -15.71 -3.71
C THR A 123 13.67 -14.58 -2.71
N HIS A 124 13.14 -13.39 -2.97
CA HIS A 124 13.30 -12.26 -2.07
C HIS A 124 12.50 -12.42 -0.77
N ALA A 125 11.33 -13.06 -0.81
CA ALA A 125 10.58 -13.40 0.39
C ALA A 125 11.40 -14.28 1.35
N GLN A 126 12.08 -15.31 0.83
CA GLN A 126 12.94 -16.18 1.63
C GLN A 126 14.12 -15.40 2.24
N GLN A 127 14.80 -14.58 1.45
CA GLN A 127 15.92 -13.76 1.93
C GLN A 127 15.50 -12.79 3.04
N LEU A 128 14.35 -12.12 2.90
CA LEU A 128 13.83 -11.20 3.90
C LEU A 128 13.36 -11.91 5.16
N PHE A 129 12.74 -13.08 5.02
CA PHE A 129 12.34 -13.90 6.17
C PHE A 129 13.55 -14.38 6.96
N GLU A 130 14.59 -14.89 6.27
CA GLU A 130 15.85 -15.28 6.89
C GLU A 130 16.55 -14.09 7.59
N PHE A 131 16.55 -12.91 6.97
CA PHE A 131 17.05 -11.69 7.60
C PHE A 131 16.26 -11.35 8.88
N ALA A 132 14.92 -11.39 8.80
CA ALA A 132 14.04 -11.09 9.91
C ALA A 132 14.23 -12.06 11.09
N ASP A 133 14.47 -13.33 10.78
CA ASP A 133 14.72 -14.39 11.76
C ASP A 133 16.11 -14.29 12.39
N LYS A 134 17.13 -14.02 11.57
CA LYS A 134 18.53 -13.95 12.02
C LYS A 134 18.84 -12.71 12.85
N TYR A 135 18.33 -11.55 12.45
CA TYR A 135 18.60 -10.27 13.11
C TYR A 135 17.32 -9.75 13.77
N ARG A 136 17.11 -10.19 15.02
CA ARG A 136 15.89 -9.91 15.78
C ARG A 136 15.85 -8.46 16.28
N GLY A 137 14.80 -7.71 15.93
CA GLY A 137 14.58 -6.35 16.43
C GLY A 137 13.30 -5.72 15.90
N LYS A 138 12.78 -4.70 16.59
CA LYS A 138 11.63 -3.93 16.11
C LYS A 138 12.10 -2.89 15.11
N TYR A 139 11.46 -2.77 13.96
CA TYR A 139 11.93 -1.83 12.93
C TYR A 139 11.90 -0.38 13.40
N ASP A 140 10.94 -0.01 14.24
CA ASP A 140 10.76 1.34 14.75
C ASP A 140 11.84 1.74 15.78
N SER A 141 12.62 0.77 16.28
CA SER A 141 13.83 1.04 17.07
C SER A 141 15.02 1.41 16.18
N SER A 142 14.99 0.98 14.92
CA SER A 142 16.01 1.25 13.89
C SER A 142 15.67 2.49 13.04
N ILE A 143 14.40 2.66 12.69
CA ILE A 143 13.84 3.80 11.96
C ILE A 143 12.97 4.59 12.92
N THR A 144 13.62 5.35 13.81
CA THR A 144 12.95 6.02 14.95
C THR A 144 11.92 7.05 14.54
N VAL A 145 12.10 7.68 13.37
CA VAL A 145 11.12 8.64 12.82
C VAL A 145 9.73 8.02 12.57
N ALA A 146 9.64 6.70 12.45
CA ALA A 146 8.38 5.98 12.23
C ALA A 146 7.59 5.75 13.51
N GLN A 147 8.20 5.87 14.70
CA GLN A 147 7.56 5.56 15.99
C GLN A 147 6.29 6.38 16.25
N LYS A 148 6.28 7.64 15.80
CA LYS A 148 5.12 8.55 15.93
C LYS A 148 3.95 8.23 14.98
N TYR A 149 4.15 7.35 14.01
CA TYR A 149 3.16 7.05 12.97
C TYR A 149 2.72 5.57 12.98
N TYR A 150 3.68 4.65 12.90
CA TYR A 150 3.43 3.21 12.75
C TYR A 150 4.28 2.42 13.75
N GLN A 151 4.08 2.70 15.03
CA GLN A 151 4.83 2.03 16.09
C GLN A 151 4.65 0.50 16.05
N SER A 152 5.74 -0.24 16.28
CA SER A 152 5.69 -1.69 16.49
C SER A 152 5.22 -2.01 17.92
N VAL A 153 3.90 -1.94 18.10
CA VAL A 153 3.26 -2.15 19.40
C VAL A 153 3.31 -3.63 19.80
N SER A 154 2.96 -4.54 18.88
CA SER A 154 2.95 -5.99 19.14
C SER A 154 4.33 -6.65 19.04
N GLY A 155 5.34 -5.95 18.50
CA GLY A 155 6.65 -6.53 18.22
C GLY A 155 6.63 -7.48 17.02
N TYR A 156 7.52 -8.46 17.03
CA TYR A 156 7.72 -9.42 15.94
C TYR A 156 7.57 -10.86 16.42
N PHE A 157 6.87 -11.67 15.63
CA PHE A 157 6.72 -13.12 15.87
C PHE A 157 7.28 -13.88 14.68
N VAL A 158 8.59 -14.05 14.65
CA VAL A 158 9.27 -14.96 13.72
C VAL A 158 9.54 -16.24 14.51
N ARG A 159 8.86 -17.33 14.15
CA ARG A 159 9.05 -18.66 14.75
C ARG A 159 9.94 -19.51 13.85
#